data_AF-A0A961SZQ8-F1
#
_entry.id   AF-A0A961SZQ8-F1
#
_cell.length_a   1.000
_cell.length_b   1.000
_cell.length_c   1.000
_cell.angle_alpha   90.00
_cell.angle_beta   90.00
_cell.angle_gamma   90.00
#
_symmetry.space_group_name_H-M   'P 1'
#
loop_
_entity.id
_entity.type
_entity.pdbx_description
1 polymer ?
#
loop_
_entity_poly.entity_id
_entity_poly.type
_entity_poly.pdbx_seq_one_letter_code
_entity_poly.pdbx_strand_id
1 'polypeptide(L)'
;MNTARNTQFIFNRVAEPTSAVRKRPSPITFRLTDDERRELMRMSKGMALSSYIRQCLFGKNAVRRRNPTHRPVQDQQQIARALAMLGASRISNNLNQLAYQANAGSLLVDDDTLQKIDEAYKHVCHLRDTLIAALGLIEEPHA
;
A
#
# COMPACT_ATOMS: atom_id res chain seq x y z
N MET A 1 -8.34 17.12 -42.70
CA MET A 1 -7.30 16.08 -42.49
C MET A 1 -6.44 16.53 -41.32
N ASN A 2 -6.99 16.41 -40.11
CA ASN A 2 -6.89 15.30 -39.17
C ASN A 2 -5.62 15.38 -38.31
N THR A 3 -5.89 15.84 -37.10
CA THR A 3 -5.02 16.06 -35.95
C THR A 3 -4.61 14.74 -35.30
N ALA A 4 -3.51 14.81 -34.54
CA ALA A 4 -3.10 13.89 -33.47
C ALA A 4 -2.22 12.70 -33.96
N ARG A 5 -1.13 12.30 -33.30
CA ARG A 5 -0.80 12.35 -31.86
C ARG A 5 0.71 12.34 -31.68
N ASN A 6 1.26 13.43 -31.14
CA ASN A 6 2.56 13.41 -30.47
C ASN A 6 2.28 13.09 -29.00
N THR A 7 2.36 11.82 -28.63
CA THR A 7 2.13 11.34 -27.25
C THR A 7 3.36 10.61 -26.76
N GLN A 8 4.46 11.35 -26.63
CA GLN A 8 5.55 11.00 -25.73
C GLN A 8 5.50 11.96 -24.55
N PHE A 9 4.46 11.83 -23.74
CA PHE A 9 4.35 12.56 -22.48
C PHE A 9 4.94 11.72 -21.34
N ILE A 10 6.15 12.09 -20.95
CA ILE A 10 6.60 12.32 -19.56
C ILE A 10 6.33 11.15 -18.57
N PHE A 11 7.17 10.11 -18.61
CA PHE A 11 7.23 9.10 -17.54
C PHE A 11 8.44 9.27 -16.59
N ASN A 12 9.17 10.39 -16.67
CA ASN A 12 10.30 10.61 -15.76
C ASN A 12 10.31 12.02 -15.18
N ARG A 13 9.27 12.35 -14.40
CA ARG A 13 9.41 13.32 -13.33
C ARG A 13 9.72 12.53 -12.07
N VAL A 14 11.01 12.34 -11.82
CA VAL A 14 11.49 11.99 -10.48
C VAL A 14 10.86 13.01 -9.55
N ALA A 15 9.99 12.55 -8.65
CA ALA A 15 9.39 13.41 -7.64
C ALA A 15 10.56 14.02 -6.84
N GLU A 16 10.84 15.31 -7.07
CA GLU A 16 11.72 16.06 -6.18
C GLU A 16 11.11 15.95 -4.78
N PRO A 17 11.88 15.57 -3.75
CA PRO A 17 11.35 15.37 -2.41
C PRO A 17 10.81 16.70 -1.87
N THR A 18 9.53 16.95 -2.11
CA THR A 18 8.81 18.13 -1.64
C THR A 18 8.36 17.84 -0.21
N SER A 19 9.26 18.01 0.73
CA SER A 19 8.95 18.53 2.06
C SER A 19 10.25 18.63 2.86
N ALA A 20 10.63 19.86 3.20
CA ALA A 20 11.61 20.07 4.25
C ALA A 20 11.13 19.32 5.50
N VAL A 21 11.87 18.28 5.90
CA VAL A 21 11.59 17.53 7.12
C VAL A 21 11.61 18.53 8.28
N ARG A 22 10.43 18.86 8.83
CA ARG A 22 10.35 19.74 10.00
C ARG A 22 11.19 19.10 11.11
N LYS A 23 12.29 19.76 11.49
CA LYS A 23 13.13 19.34 12.61
C LYS A 23 12.25 19.25 13.85
N ARG A 24 12.07 18.03 14.35
CA ARG A 24 11.28 17.81 15.57
C ARG A 24 12.04 18.44 16.74
N PRO A 25 11.35 19.07 17.71
CA PRO A 25 12.00 19.54 18.91
C PRO A 25 12.67 18.34 19.61
N SER A 26 13.86 18.58 20.17
CA SER A 26 14.60 17.56 20.89
C SER A 26 13.75 16.97 22.03
N PRO A 27 13.89 15.68 22.34
CA PRO A 27 13.22 15.08 23.48
C PRO A 27 13.55 15.83 24.78
N ILE A 28 12.58 15.87 25.70
CA ILE A 28 12.82 16.36 27.06
C ILE A 28 13.57 15.27 27.82
N THR A 29 14.79 15.59 28.27
CA THR A 29 15.59 14.71 29.12
C THR A 29 15.37 15.10 30.58
N PHE A 30 14.99 14.14 31.42
CA PHE A 30 14.77 14.34 32.84
C PHE A 30 15.62 13.32 33.61
N ARG A 31 16.43 13.80 34.57
CA ARG A 31 17.21 12.91 35.44
C ARG A 31 16.29 12.43 36.56
N LEU A 32 16.26 11.12 36.75
CA LEU A 32 15.54 10.44 37.81
C LEU A 32 16.55 9.66 38.63
N THR A 33 16.41 9.69 39.95
CA THR A 33 17.03 8.70 40.81
C THR A 33 16.35 7.34 40.64
N ASP A 34 17.01 6.26 41.04
CA ASP A 34 16.44 4.90 40.92
C ASP A 34 15.15 4.74 41.73
N ASP A 35 15.06 5.43 42.86
CA ASP A 35 13.89 5.40 43.75
C ASP A 35 12.69 6.10 43.10
N GLU A 36 12.90 7.30 42.56
CA GLU A 36 11.86 8.04 41.82
C GLU A 36 11.39 7.27 40.58
N ARG A 37 12.30 6.61 39.87
CA ARG A 37 11.96 5.80 38.69
C ARG A 37 11.09 4.60 39.06
N ARG A 38 11.38 3.93 40.17
CA ARG A 38 10.55 2.81 40.67
C ARG A 38 9.17 3.27 41.09
N GLU A 39 9.08 4.40 41.78
CA GLU A 39 7.80 4.95 42.19
C GLU A 39 6.95 5.33 40.97
N LEU A 40 7.53 6.01 39.98
CA LEU A 40 6.82 6.34 38.74
C LEU A 40 6.37 5.10 37.96
N MET A 41 7.17 4.01 37.94
CA MET A 41 6.75 2.74 37.34
C MET A 41 5.58 2.10 38.09
N ARG A 42 5.57 2.17 39.42
CA ARG A 42 4.46 1.67 40.25
C ARG A 42 3.19 2.47 39.99
N MET A 43 3.30 3.79 39.93
CA MET A 43 2.17 4.68 39.65
C MET A 43 1.64 4.56 38.22
N SER A 44 2.47 4.18 37.25
CA SER A 44 2.06 4.07 35.85
C SER A 44 1.09 2.92 35.57
N LYS A 45 0.89 1.98 36.51
CA LYS A 45 -0.09 0.89 36.45
C LYS A 45 -0.09 0.14 35.09
N GLY A 46 1.10 -0.13 34.55
CA GLY A 46 1.27 -0.84 33.27
C GLY A 46 1.30 0.06 32.03
N MET A 47 1.13 1.38 32.17
CA MET A 47 1.37 2.34 31.09
C MET A 47 2.89 2.58 30.92
N ALA A 48 3.32 2.84 29.68
CA ALA A 48 4.67 3.32 29.40
C ALA A 48 4.98 4.61 30.19
N LEU A 49 6.14 4.66 30.84
CA LEU A 49 6.56 5.74 31.73
C LEU A 49 6.43 7.14 31.10
N SER A 50 6.82 7.27 29.83
CA SER A 50 6.73 8.54 29.08
C SER A 50 5.29 8.98 28.81
N SER A 51 4.37 8.04 28.65
CA SER A 51 2.93 8.31 28.50
C SER A 51 2.32 8.73 29.82
N TYR A 52 2.71 8.08 30.92
CA TYR A 52 2.27 8.42 32.26
C TYR A 52 2.77 9.83 32.67
N ILE A 53 4.05 10.13 32.48
CA ILE A 53 4.61 11.47 32.74
C ILE A 53 3.88 12.55 31.93
N ARG A 54 3.60 12.29 30.65
CA ARG A 54 2.83 13.22 29.80
C ARG A 54 1.41 13.41 30.32
N GLN A 55 0.75 12.35 30.78
CA GLN A 55 -0.59 12.43 31.36
C GLN A 55 -0.60 13.28 32.63
N CYS A 56 0.42 13.15 33.49
CA CYS A 56 0.57 14.00 34.67
C CYS A 56 0.78 15.49 34.31
N LEU A 57 1.60 15.78 33.28
CA LEU A 57 1.93 17.16 32.89
C LEU A 57 0.81 17.87 32.10
N PHE A 58 0.10 17.16 31.23
CA PHE A 58 -0.89 17.75 30.31
C PHE A 58 -2.34 17.31 30.60
N GLY A 59 -2.56 16.51 31.65
CA GLY A 59 -3.89 16.08 32.09
C GLY A 59 -4.68 15.28 31.04
N LYS A 60 -6.01 15.40 31.08
CA LYS A 60 -6.95 14.77 30.11
C LYS A 60 -6.81 15.32 28.68
N ASN A 61 -6.09 16.44 28.49
CA ASN A 61 -5.84 17.06 27.19
C ASN A 61 -4.57 16.53 26.50
N ALA A 62 -3.87 15.57 27.11
CA ALA A 62 -2.79 14.85 26.45
C ALA A 62 -3.37 14.03 25.29
N VAL A 63 -3.45 14.63 24.09
CA VAL A 63 -3.82 13.93 22.86
C VAL A 63 -2.94 12.69 22.77
N ARG A 64 -3.56 11.52 22.92
CA ARG A 64 -2.89 10.23 22.79
C ARG A 64 -2.18 10.27 21.46
N ARG A 65 -0.84 10.26 21.47
CA ARG A 65 -0.05 10.25 20.24
C ARG A 65 -0.54 9.02 19.49
N ARG A 66 -1.19 9.23 18.35
CA ARG A 66 -1.65 8.14 17.48
C ARG A 66 -0.38 7.36 17.18
N ASN A 67 -0.24 6.17 17.78
CA ASN A 67 0.88 5.31 17.46
C ASN A 67 0.76 5.07 15.96
N PRO A 68 1.76 5.44 15.13
CA PRO A 68 1.82 4.95 13.78
C PRO A 68 2.29 3.49 13.85
N THR A 69 1.53 2.67 14.58
CA THR A 69 1.55 1.21 14.46
C THR A 69 0.42 0.80 13.52
N HIS A 70 0.23 1.56 12.45
CA HIS A 70 -0.04 0.91 11.18
C HIS A 70 1.35 0.62 10.62
N ARG A 71 1.85 -0.59 10.82
CA ARG A 71 2.97 -1.10 10.04
C ARG A 71 2.36 -1.88 8.87
N PRO A 72 2.04 -1.26 7.73
CA PRO A 72 1.68 -1.99 6.53
C PRO A 72 2.91 -2.25 5.65
N VAL A 73 4.13 -2.04 6.15
CA VAL A 73 5.31 -1.96 5.26
C VAL A 73 5.71 -3.33 4.70
N GLN A 74 5.53 -4.40 5.46
CA GLN A 74 5.90 -5.74 4.97
C GLN A 74 4.83 -6.30 4.03
N ASP A 75 3.56 -6.20 4.40
CA ASP A 75 2.45 -6.69 3.57
C ASP A 75 2.33 -5.90 2.26
N GLN A 76 2.47 -4.57 2.29
CA GLN A 76 2.45 -3.75 1.07
C GLN A 76 3.63 -4.04 0.15
N GLN A 77 4.83 -4.33 0.68
CA GLN A 77 5.96 -4.70 -0.16
C GLN A 77 5.74 -6.04 -0.86
N GLN A 78 5.16 -7.02 -0.17
CA GLN A 78 4.87 -8.32 -0.78
C GLN A 78 3.77 -8.23 -1.83
N ILE A 79 2.72 -7.44 -1.58
CA ILE A 79 1.64 -7.18 -2.55
C ILE A 79 2.20 -6.43 -3.78
N ALA A 80 3.04 -5.42 -3.59
CA ALA A 80 3.68 -4.68 -4.68
C ALA A 80 4.60 -5.57 -5.53
N ARG A 81 5.35 -6.48 -4.90
CA ARG A 81 6.16 -7.48 -5.61
C ARG A 81 5.30 -8.45 -6.41
N ALA A 82 4.21 -8.94 -5.83
CA ALA A 82 3.27 -9.81 -6.54
C ALA A 82 2.66 -9.11 -7.77
N LEU A 83 2.25 -7.84 -7.63
CA LEU A 83 1.73 -7.04 -8.74
C LEU A 83 2.79 -6.81 -9.83
N ALA A 84 4.03 -6.53 -9.45
CA ALA A 84 5.14 -6.36 -10.40
C ALA A 84 5.43 -7.64 -11.18
N MET A 85 5.46 -8.80 -10.51
CA MET A 85 5.64 -10.11 -11.16
C MET A 85 4.48 -10.41 -12.11
N LEU A 86 3.24 -10.09 -11.71
CA LEU A 86 2.07 -10.26 -12.57
C LEU A 86 2.19 -9.42 -13.85
N GLY A 87 2.58 -8.15 -13.72
CA GLY A 87 2.82 -7.27 -14.87
C GLY A 87 3.95 -7.76 -15.78
N ALA A 88 5.03 -8.29 -15.21
CA ALA A 88 6.16 -8.83 -15.96
C ALA A 88 5.83 -10.14 -16.69
N SER A 89 4.94 -10.98 -16.14
CA SER A 89 4.59 -12.29 -16.68
C SER A 89 3.88 -12.26 -18.04
N ARG A 90 3.30 -11.11 -18.42
CA ARG A 90 2.48 -10.94 -19.64
C ARG A 90 1.32 -11.94 -19.79
N ILE A 91 0.93 -12.64 -18.72
CA ILE A 91 -0.09 -13.70 -18.74
C ILE A 91 -1.43 -13.20 -19.31
N SER A 92 -1.89 -12.01 -18.92
CA SER A 92 -3.14 -11.43 -19.44
C SER A 92 -3.09 -11.19 -20.96
N ASN A 93 -1.93 -10.76 -21.48
CA ASN A 93 -1.78 -10.50 -22.91
C ASN A 93 -1.75 -11.82 -23.70
N ASN A 94 -1.06 -12.83 -23.18
CA ASN A 94 -1.03 -14.16 -23.80
C ASN A 94 -2.42 -14.80 -23.81
N LEU A 95 -3.18 -14.72 -22.71
CA LEU A 95 -4.56 -15.21 -22.65
C LEU A 95 -5.47 -14.48 -23.65
N ASN A 96 -5.33 -13.17 -23.77
CA ASN A 96 -6.10 -12.40 -24.75
C ASN A 96 -5.75 -12.78 -26.20
N GLN A 97 -4.48 -13.05 -26.50
CA GLN A 97 -4.06 -13.53 -27.83
C GLN A 97 -4.61 -14.93 -28.12
N LEU A 98 -4.60 -15.84 -27.14
CA LEU A 98 -5.20 -17.17 -27.28
C LEU A 98 -6.71 -17.07 -27.49
N ALA A 99 -7.41 -16.26 -26.70
CA ALA A 99 -8.84 -16.03 -26.87
C ALA A 99 -9.15 -15.43 -28.25
N TYR A 100 -8.36 -14.46 -28.71
CA TYR A 100 -8.53 -13.87 -30.04
C TYR A 100 -8.28 -14.88 -31.17
N GLN A 101 -7.19 -15.65 -31.11
CA GLN A 101 -6.89 -16.65 -32.13
C GLN A 101 -7.93 -17.79 -32.17
N ALA A 102 -8.46 -18.16 -31.01
CA ALA A 102 -9.54 -19.11 -30.90
C ALA A 102 -10.85 -18.57 -31.48
N ASN A 103 -11.25 -17.35 -31.12
CA ASN A 103 -12.43 -16.68 -31.69
C ASN A 103 -12.31 -16.44 -33.21
N ALA A 104 -11.10 -16.20 -33.71
CA ALA A 104 -10.82 -16.01 -35.12
C ALA A 104 -10.80 -17.34 -35.92
N GLY A 105 -10.98 -18.49 -35.26
CA GLY A 105 -10.90 -19.81 -35.88
C GLY A 105 -9.48 -20.24 -36.27
N SER A 106 -8.46 -19.49 -35.83
CA SER A 106 -7.04 -19.81 -36.08
C SER A 106 -6.51 -20.90 -35.14
N LEU A 107 -7.18 -21.12 -34.02
CA LEU A 107 -6.90 -22.19 -33.08
C LEU A 107 -8.10 -23.13 -33.08
N LEU A 108 -7.89 -24.41 -33.41
CA LEU A 108 -8.93 -25.44 -33.28
C LEU A 108 -9.09 -25.76 -31.79
N VAL A 109 -10.07 -25.13 -31.17
CA VAL A 109 -10.47 -25.33 -29.77
C VAL A 109 -11.98 -25.46 -29.69
N ASP A 110 -12.43 -26.34 -28.81
CA ASP A 110 -13.84 -26.49 -28.47
C ASP A 110 -14.35 -25.29 -27.66
N ASP A 111 -15.67 -25.09 -27.66
CA ASP A 111 -16.32 -23.96 -26.98
C ASP A 111 -16.08 -23.96 -25.45
N ASP A 112 -15.92 -25.13 -24.83
CA ASP A 112 -15.63 -25.26 -23.40
C ASP A 112 -14.20 -24.78 -23.08
N THR A 113 -13.22 -25.14 -23.91
CA THR A 113 -11.86 -24.60 -23.82
C THR A 113 -11.83 -23.09 -24.05
N LEU A 114 -12.61 -22.56 -25.00
CA LEU A 114 -12.73 -21.12 -25.23
C LEU A 114 -13.22 -20.38 -23.98
N GLN A 115 -14.28 -20.90 -23.36
CA GLN A 115 -14.86 -20.34 -22.14
C GLN A 115 -13.87 -20.35 -20.97
N LYS A 116 -13.08 -21.43 -20.83
CA LYS A 116 -12.02 -21.53 -19.81
C LYS A 116 -10.92 -20.49 -20.00
N ILE A 117 -10.56 -20.17 -21.25
CA ILE A 117 -9.56 -19.13 -21.55
C ILE A 117 -10.09 -17.75 -21.16
N ASP A 118 -11.33 -17.43 -21.51
CA ASP A 118 -11.98 -16.17 -21.13
C ASP A 118 -12.15 -16.05 -19.61
N GLU A 119 -12.53 -17.13 -18.93
CA GLU A 119 -12.62 -17.18 -17.48
C GLU A 119 -11.25 -16.94 -16.82
N ALA A 120 -10.20 -17.61 -17.31
CA ALA A 120 -8.84 -17.40 -16.82
C ALA A 120 -8.39 -15.94 -17.00
N TYR A 121 -8.74 -15.31 -18.12
CA TYR A 121 -8.44 -13.89 -18.36
C TYR A 121 -9.12 -12.98 -17.32
N LYS A 122 -10.41 -13.21 -17.07
CA LYS A 122 -11.19 -12.46 -16.06
C LYS A 122 -10.60 -12.62 -14.66
N HIS A 123 -10.21 -13.83 -14.26
CA HIS A 123 -9.58 -14.09 -12.97
C HIS A 123 -8.26 -13.33 -12.80
N VAL A 124 -7.44 -13.26 -13.85
CA VAL A 124 -6.17 -12.50 -13.82
C VAL A 124 -6.43 -10.99 -13.71
N CYS A 125 -7.43 -10.46 -14.40
CA CYS A 125 -7.85 -9.06 -14.26
C CYS A 125 -8.32 -8.76 -12.84
N HIS A 126 -9.17 -9.62 -12.27
CA HIS A 126 -9.67 -9.47 -10.91
C HIS A 126 -8.54 -9.53 -9.86
N LEU A 127 -7.57 -10.43 -10.04
CA LEU A 127 -6.39 -10.53 -9.19
C LEU A 127 -5.56 -9.25 -9.25
N ARG A 128 -5.35 -8.68 -10.46
CA ARG A 128 -4.66 -7.40 -10.63
C ARG A 128 -5.36 -6.29 -9.86
N ASP A 129 -6.67 -6.16 -10.04
CA ASP A 129 -7.44 -5.07 -9.43
C ASP A 129 -7.49 -5.20 -7.90
N THR A 130 -7.63 -6.42 -7.39
CA THR A 130 -7.57 -6.73 -5.94
C THR A 130 -6.21 -6.35 -5.34
N LEU A 131 -5.10 -6.67 -6.01
CA LEU A 131 -3.76 -6.28 -5.53
C LEU A 131 -3.56 -4.76 -5.55
N ILE A 132 -4.11 -4.06 -6.54
CA ILE A 132 -4.03 -2.59 -6.63
C ILE A 132 -4.86 -1.94 -5.51
N ALA A 133 -6.07 -2.44 -5.26
CA ALA A 133 -6.93 -1.98 -4.16
C ALA A 133 -6.27 -2.22 -2.80
N ALA A 134 -5.64 -3.38 -2.59
CA ALA A 134 -4.92 -3.70 -1.36
C ALA A 134 -3.70 -2.78 -1.10
N LEU A 135 -3.14 -2.17 -2.14
CA LEU A 135 -2.09 -1.15 -2.02
C LEU A 135 -2.63 0.27 -1.78
N GLY A 136 -3.94 0.49 -1.92
CA GLY A 136 -4.56 1.81 -1.81
C GLY A 136 -4.18 2.77 -2.94
N LEU A 137 -3.81 2.26 -4.12
CA LEU A 137 -3.38 3.06 -5.27
C LEU A 137 -4.55 3.54 -6.13
N ILE A 138 -5.72 2.89 -6.01
CA ILE A 138 -6.97 3.27 -6.67
C ILE A 138 -8.05 3.18 -5.58
N GLU A 139 -8.64 4.32 -5.22
CA GLU A 139 -9.90 4.32 -4.47
C GLU A 139 -10.96 3.69 -5.38
N GLU A 140 -11.72 2.73 -4.87
CA GLU A 140 -12.87 2.20 -5.62
C GLU A 140 -13.68 3.39 -6.17
N PRO A 141 -14.09 3.38 -7.45
CA PRO A 141 -15.04 4.37 -7.91
C PRO A 141 -16.32 4.15 -7.09
N HIS A 142 -16.56 5.06 -6.15
CA HIS A 142 -17.87 5.18 -5.52
C HIS A 142 -18.89 5.53 -6.61
N ALA A 143 -19.62 4.52 -7.11
CA ALA A 143 -20.99 4.60 -7.62
C ALA A 143 -21.45 3.23 -8.14
#